data_AF-A0A1I4YAA4-F1
#
_entry.id   AF-A0A1I4YAA4-F1
#
_cell.length_a   1.000
_cell.length_b   1.000
_cell.length_c   1.000
_cell.angle_alpha   90.00
_cell.angle_beta   90.00
_cell.angle_gamma   90.00
#
_symmetry.space_group_name_H-M   'P 1'
#
loop_
_entity.id
_entity.type
_entity.pdbx_description
1 polymer ?
#
loop_
_entity_poly.entity_id
_entity_poly.type
_entity_poly.pdbx_seq_one_letter_code
_entity_poly.pdbx_strand_id
1 'polypeptide(L)'
;MIATSLDTLAQLDVLAQQPGQLGTGGIQGWILENLLPLLLLTVAILLLWLGGGKGDNAGVMRRVGGVIVALAIIGLAVTTNAGVNIGTFIAGLFSSGG
;
A
#
# COMPACT_ATOMS: atom_id res chain seq x y z
N MET A 1 -29.59 -34.45 -22.04
CA MET A 1 -28.72 -33.42 -22.63
C MET A 1 -28.82 -32.06 -21.94
N ILE A 2 -29.98 -31.65 -21.39
CA ILE A 2 -30.13 -30.36 -20.68
C ILE A 2 -29.50 -30.35 -19.27
N ALA A 3 -29.45 -31.50 -18.58
CA ALA A 3 -28.81 -31.61 -17.27
C ALA A 3 -27.30 -31.33 -17.33
N THR A 4 -26.63 -31.86 -18.35
CA THR A 4 -25.18 -31.73 -18.56
C THR A 4 -24.76 -30.27 -18.78
N SER A 5 -25.60 -29.45 -19.43
CA SER A 5 -25.33 -28.02 -19.62
C SER A 5 -25.45 -27.21 -18.32
N LEU A 6 -26.37 -27.58 -17.42
CA LEU A 6 -26.53 -26.90 -16.14
C LEU A 6 -25.34 -27.20 -15.21
N ASP A 7 -24.85 -28.44 -15.22
CA ASP A 7 -23.64 -28.84 -14.49
C ASP A 7 -22.39 -28.10 -15.00
N THR A 8 -22.26 -27.94 -16.32
CA THR A 8 -21.15 -27.16 -16.89
C THR A 8 -21.20 -25.68 -16.51
N LEU A 9 -22.39 -25.07 -16.45
CA LEU A 9 -22.52 -23.66 -16.06
C LEU A 9 -22.24 -23.47 -14.57
N ALA A 10 -22.69 -24.38 -13.71
CA ALA A 10 -22.37 -24.37 -12.29
C ALA A 10 -20.85 -24.57 -12.04
N GLN A 11 -20.22 -25.44 -12.82
CA GLN A 11 -18.77 -25.66 -12.73
C GLN A 11 -17.97 -24.45 -13.22
N LEU A 12 -18.44 -23.77 -14.26
CA LEU A 12 -17.84 -22.51 -14.75
C LEU A 12 -17.99 -21.37 -13.74
N ASP A 13 -19.11 -21.29 -13.02
CA ASP A 13 -19.35 -20.30 -11.96
C ASP A 13 -18.42 -20.52 -10.76
N VAL A 14 -18.22 -21.78 -10.33
CA VAL A 14 -17.26 -22.14 -9.28
C VAL A 14 -15.81 -21.82 -9.68
N LEU A 15 -15.44 -22.07 -10.95
CA LEU A 15 -14.12 -21.71 -11.49
C LEU A 15 -13.94 -20.19 -11.61
N ALA A 16 -15.00 -19.45 -11.95
CA ALA A 16 -15.00 -17.99 -12.05
C ALA A 16 -14.99 -17.30 -10.67
N GLN A 17 -15.58 -17.93 -9.66
CA GLN A 17 -15.60 -17.47 -8.26
C GLN A 17 -14.34 -17.85 -7.49
N GLN A 18 -13.48 -18.70 -8.05
CA GLN A 18 -12.20 -19.05 -7.44
C GLN A 18 -11.28 -17.82 -7.48
N PRO A 19 -10.93 -17.19 -6.33
CA PRO A 19 -10.24 -15.89 -6.31
C PRO A 19 -8.76 -15.91 -6.77
N GLY A 20 -8.35 -16.87 -7.60
CA GLY A 20 -7.04 -17.49 -7.46
C GLY A 20 -6.14 -17.67 -8.68
N GLN A 21 -6.45 -17.18 -9.89
CA GLN A 21 -5.61 -17.53 -11.07
C GLN A 21 -4.97 -16.39 -11.86
N LEU A 22 -5.22 -15.13 -11.50
CA LEU A 22 -4.41 -13.98 -11.91
C LEU A 22 -4.08 -13.12 -10.69
N GLY A 23 -3.69 -13.77 -9.60
CA GLY A 23 -3.35 -13.09 -8.36
C GLY A 23 -2.06 -12.30 -8.50
N THR A 24 -2.16 -10.97 -8.45
CA THR A 24 -0.99 -10.10 -8.32
C THR A 24 -0.26 -10.29 -6.99
N GLY A 25 -0.79 -11.12 -6.07
CA GLY A 25 -0.24 -11.35 -4.73
C GLY A 25 1.24 -11.76 -4.70
N GLY A 26 1.70 -12.59 -5.65
CA GLY A 26 3.13 -12.96 -5.73
C GLY A 26 4.03 -11.79 -6.14
N ILE A 27 3.56 -10.98 -7.10
CA ILE A 27 4.28 -9.78 -7.55
C ILE A 27 4.21 -8.68 -6.48
N GLN A 28 3.05 -8.52 -5.84
CA GLN A 28 2.82 -7.58 -4.75
C GLN A 28 3.71 -7.93 -3.55
N GLY A 29 3.77 -9.20 -3.14
CA GLY A 29 4.67 -9.67 -2.08
C GLY A 29 6.14 -9.42 -2.43
N TRP A 30 6.56 -9.79 -3.64
CA TRP A 30 7.93 -9.53 -4.11
C TRP A 30 8.30 -8.05 -4.08
N ILE A 31 7.39 -7.15 -4.49
CA ILE A 31 7.59 -5.70 -4.43
C ILE A 31 7.70 -5.24 -2.97
N LEU A 32 6.80 -5.68 -2.09
CA LEU A 32 6.77 -5.24 -0.69
C LEU A 32 8.01 -5.73 0.10
N GLU A 33 8.50 -6.94 -0.18
CA GLU A 33 9.61 -7.55 0.56
C GLU A 33 10.98 -7.14 0.04
N ASN A 34 11.09 -6.73 -1.23
CA ASN A 34 12.39 -6.46 -1.87
C ASN A 34 12.48 -5.03 -2.40
N LEU A 35 11.60 -4.67 -3.33
CA LEU A 35 11.72 -3.41 -4.07
C LEU A 35 11.44 -2.20 -3.18
N LEU A 36 10.43 -2.29 -2.32
CA LEU A 36 10.03 -1.20 -1.43
C LEU A 36 11.15 -0.87 -0.42
N PRO A 37 11.74 -1.83 0.32
CA PRO A 37 12.90 -1.56 1.19
C PRO A 37 14.08 -0.91 0.45
N LEU A 38 14.41 -1.38 -0.76
CA LEU A 38 15.52 -0.87 -1.55
C LEU A 38 15.29 0.58 -2.02
N LEU A 39 14.07 0.93 -2.42
CA LEU A 39 13.71 2.30 -2.79
C LEU A 39 13.82 3.24 -1.60
N LEU A 40 13.36 2.82 -0.41
CA LEU A 40 13.47 3.62 0.81
C LEU A 40 14.93 3.81 1.23
N LEU A 41 15.76 2.78 1.10
CA LEU A 41 17.20 2.88 1.31
C LEU A 41 17.85 3.85 0.31
N THR A 42 17.46 3.79 -0.97
CA THR A 42 17.96 4.69 -2.01
C THR A 42 17.63 6.14 -1.70
N VAL A 43 16.37 6.41 -1.30
CA VAL A 43 15.94 7.74 -0.87
C VAL A 43 16.70 8.18 0.38
N ALA A 44 16.90 7.31 1.36
CA ALA A 44 17.68 7.63 2.57
C ALA A 44 19.14 7.99 2.25
N ILE A 45 19.79 7.25 1.34
CA ILE A 45 21.15 7.55 0.88
C ILE A 45 21.18 8.87 0.10
N LEU A 46 20.20 9.12 -0.77
CA LEU A 46 20.08 10.39 -1.48
C LEU A 46 19.92 11.54 -0.50
N LEU A 47 19.10 11.39 0.54
CA LEU A 47 18.95 12.39 1.59
C LEU A 47 20.26 12.65 2.36
N LEU A 48 21.01 11.58 2.68
CA LEU A 48 22.30 11.69 3.34
C LEU A 48 23.34 12.39 2.46
N TRP A 49 23.35 12.07 1.16
CA TRP A 49 24.24 12.67 0.17
C TRP A 49 23.91 14.15 -0.07
N LEU A 50 22.63 14.48 -0.21
CA LEU A 50 22.15 15.85 -0.35
C LEU A 50 22.34 16.69 0.93
N GLY A 51 22.41 16.04 2.11
CA GLY A 51 22.56 16.67 3.42
C GLY A 51 23.99 16.75 3.98
N GLY A 52 24.97 16.09 3.36
CA GLY A 52 26.36 16.00 3.84
C GLY A 52 27.20 17.26 3.61
N GLY A 53 26.64 18.31 3.01
CA GLY A 53 27.33 19.57 2.76
C GLY A 53 27.31 20.50 3.99
N LYS A 54 28.38 20.48 4.78
CA LYS A 54 28.86 21.57 5.66
C LYS A 54 27.76 22.32 6.44
N GLY A 55 27.23 21.70 7.49
CA GLY A 55 26.63 22.40 8.64
C GLY A 55 25.23 23.01 8.47
N ASP A 56 24.49 22.70 7.40
CA ASP A 56 23.10 23.15 7.25
C ASP A 56 22.09 22.07 7.66
N ASN A 57 21.90 21.92 8.98
CA ASN A 57 20.90 21.00 9.54
C ASN A 57 19.45 21.41 9.21
N ALA A 58 19.20 22.66 8.80
CA ALA A 58 17.89 23.11 8.38
C ALA A 58 17.54 22.58 6.98
N GLY A 59 18.51 22.52 6.07
CA GLY A 59 18.39 21.89 4.77
C GLY A 59 18.13 20.38 4.85
N VAL A 60 18.72 19.69 5.84
CA VAL A 60 18.53 18.25 6.07
C VAL A 60 17.15 17.95 6.66
N MET A 61 16.72 18.70 7.68
CA MET A 61 15.41 18.49 8.33
C MET A 61 14.26 18.63 7.34
N ARG A 62 14.35 19.56 6.39
CA ARG A 62 13.30 19.81 5.41
C ARG A 62 13.11 18.63 4.45
N ARG A 63 14.17 17.85 4.21
CA ARG A 63 14.14 16.68 3.32
C ARG A 63 13.79 15.40 4.08
N VAL A 64 14.32 15.25 5.30
CA VAL A 64 13.95 14.15 6.22
C VAL A 64 12.46 14.21 6.57
N GLY A 65 11.92 15.40 6.84
CA GLY A 65 10.48 15.59 7.08
C GLY A 65 9.62 15.13 5.91
N GLY A 66 10.02 15.44 4.66
CA GLY A 66 9.30 14.99 3.47
C GLY A 66 9.32 13.46 3.29
N VAL A 67 10.44 12.81 3.63
CA VAL A 67 10.56 11.35 3.51
C VAL A 67 9.77 10.61 4.58
N ILE A 68 9.73 11.14 5.81
CA ILE A 68 8.86 10.59 6.87
C ILE A 68 7.37 10.69 6.48
N VAL A 69 6.96 11.80 5.86
CA VAL A 69 5.57 11.97 5.37
C VAL A 69 5.25 11.00 4.24
N ALA A 70 6.14 10.84 3.27
CA ALA A 70 5.96 9.87 2.18
C ALA A 70 5.89 8.42 2.70
N LEU A 71 6.73 8.07 3.66
CA LEU A 71 6.72 6.77 4.34
C LEU A 71 5.40 6.50 5.08
N ALA A 72 4.87 7.51 5.78
CA ALA A 72 3.59 7.41 6.45
C ALA A 72 2.43 7.19 5.46
N ILE A 73 2.43 7.89 4.32
CA ILE A 73 1.41 7.74 3.27
C ILE A 73 1.49 6.34 2.65
N ILE A 74 2.70 5.85 2.36
CA ILE A 74 2.89 4.50 1.81
C ILE A 74 2.48 3.43 2.84
N GLY A 75 2.82 3.60 4.12
CA GLY A 75 2.41 2.69 5.19
C GLY A 75 0.89 2.62 5.34
N LEU A 76 0.20 3.75 5.21
CA LEU A 76 -1.26 3.81 5.19
C LEU A 76 -1.87 3.14 3.95
N ALA A 77 -1.22 3.28 2.80
CA ALA A 77 -1.68 2.67 1.55
C ALA A 77 -1.47 1.14 1.51
N VAL A 78 -0.37 0.66 2.11
CA VAL A 78 -0.03 -0.78 2.19
C VAL A 78 -0.86 -1.49 3.26
N THR A 79 -1.26 -0.79 4.34
CA THR A 79 -2.09 -1.39 5.38
C THR A 79 -3.54 -1.51 4.91
N THR A 80 -3.98 -2.74 4.63
CA THR A 80 -5.34 -3.04 4.19
C THR A 80 -6.36 -2.49 5.20
N ASN A 81 -7.31 -1.66 4.74
CA ASN A 81 -8.34 -0.98 5.54
C ASN A 81 -7.87 0.15 6.47
N ALA A 82 -6.59 0.53 6.54
CA ALA A 82 -6.17 1.64 7.42
C ALA A 82 -6.81 2.98 7.04
N GLY A 83 -6.89 3.29 5.74
CA GLY A 83 -7.57 4.50 5.26
C GLY A 83 -9.07 4.51 5.59
N VAL A 84 -9.73 3.35 5.53
CA VAL A 84 -11.15 3.21 5.89
C VAL A 84 -11.33 3.42 7.40
N ASN A 85 -10.53 2.74 8.24
CA ASN A 85 -10.61 2.88 9.70
C ASN A 85 -10.34 4.31 10.18
N ILE A 86 -9.37 5.00 9.59
CA ILE A 86 -9.08 6.42 9.90
C ILE A 86 -10.21 7.33 9.42
N GLY A 87 -10.74 7.10 8.21
CA GLY A 87 -11.88 7.85 7.68
C GLY A 87 -13.14 7.68 8.53
N THR A 88 -13.42 6.46 9.00
CA THR A 88 -14.55 6.17 9.89
C THR A 88 -14.36 6.81 11.27
N PHE A 89 -13.16 6.80 11.83
CA PHE A 89 -12.84 7.51 13.08
C PHE A 89 -13.08 9.02 12.97
N ILE A 90 -12.52 9.67 11.93
CA ILE A 90 -12.69 11.11 11.72
C ILE A 90 -14.15 11.46 11.43
N ALA A 91 -14.84 10.67 10.59
CA ALA A 91 -16.28 10.84 10.35
C ALA A 91 -17.10 10.71 11.64
N GLY A 92 -16.69 9.84 12.57
CA GLY A 92 -17.29 9.72 13.90
C GLY A 92 -17.17 10.98 14.76
N LEU A 93 -16.07 11.74 14.63
CA LEU A 93 -15.88 13.00 15.35
C LEU A 93 -16.84 14.11 14.90
N PHE A 94 -17.30 14.08 13.64
CA PHE A 94 -18.28 15.02 13.11
C PHE A 94 -19.72 14.48 13.17
N SER A 95 -19.88 13.15 13.21
CA SER A 95 -21.19 12.50 13.33
C SER A 95 -21.72 12.46 14.76
N SER A 96 -20.87 12.56 15.80
CA SER A 96 -21.32 12.58 17.20
C SER A 96 -21.63 13.99 17.74
N GLY A 97 -21.66 15.00 16.87
CA GLY A 97 -21.88 16.41 17.22
C GLY A 97 -23.19 17.01 16.69
N GLY A 98 -24.18 16.17 16.33
CA GLY A 98 -25.51 16.58 15.87
C GLY A 98 -26.63 15.91 16.67
#